data_AF-A0A8X7Q299-F1
#
_entry.id   AF-A0A8X7Q299-F1
#
_cell.length_a   1.000
_cell.length_b   1.000
_cell.length_c   1.000
_cell.angle_alpha   90.00
_cell.angle_beta   90.00
_cell.angle_gamma   90.00
#
_symmetry.space_group_name_H-M   'P 1'
#
loop_
_entity.id
_entity.type
_entity.pdbx_description
1 polymer ?
#
loop_
_entity_poly.entity_id
_entity_poly.type
_entity_poly.pdbx_seq_one_letter_code
_entity_poly.pdbx_strand_id
1 'polypeptide(L)'
;MPKLPPRLPKSSENYVMIVLKESVPMAFWGGTEDHAAYGELVSIGGLNPDVNIMLCAAISAILETKLSVPNCLASSSSSMTPRQS
;
A
#
# COMPACT_ATOMS: atom_id res chain seq x y z
N MET A 1 38.87 32.82 5.62
CA MET A 1 38.36 31.69 4.81
C MET A 1 36.85 31.72 4.82
N PRO A 2 36.16 31.74 3.68
CA PRO A 2 34.69 31.68 3.64
C PRO A 2 34.24 30.28 4.10
N LYS A 3 33.34 30.24 5.09
CA LYS A 3 32.76 28.99 5.59
C LYS A 3 31.81 28.42 4.52
N LEU A 4 32.04 27.17 4.11
CA LEU A 4 31.13 26.44 3.22
C LEU A 4 29.74 26.33 3.89
N PRO A 5 28.63 26.42 3.14
CA PRO A 5 27.32 26.15 3.69
C PRO A 5 27.23 24.70 4.21
N PRO A 6 26.45 24.46 5.29
CA PRO A 6 26.29 23.13 5.86
C PRO A 6 25.71 22.18 4.82
N ARG A 7 26.36 21.02 4.66
CA ARG A 7 25.87 19.95 3.78
C ARG A 7 24.53 19.43 4.33
N LEU A 8 23.53 19.32 3.46
CA LEU A 8 22.23 18.75 3.80
C LEU A 8 22.40 17.33 4.37
N PRO A 9 21.67 16.96 5.44
CA PRO A 9 21.79 15.65 6.06
C PRO A 9 21.40 14.56 5.08
N LYS A 10 22.35 13.65 4.85
CA LYS A 10 22.22 12.49 3.96
C LYS A 10 21.46 11.37 4.68
N SER A 11 20.22 11.62 5.12
CA SER A 11 19.32 10.57 5.59
C SER A 11 18.31 10.26 4.48
N SER A 12 18.28 9.01 4.03
CA SER A 12 17.31 8.50 3.05
C SER A 12 15.86 8.54 3.56
N GLU A 13 15.65 8.74 4.87
CA GLU A 13 14.33 8.88 5.49
C GLU A 13 13.70 10.26 5.22
N ASN A 14 14.44 11.23 4.70
CA ASN A 14 13.97 12.61 4.51
C ASN A 14 13.09 12.84 3.26
N TYR A 15 12.86 11.81 2.42
CA TYR A 15 12.16 11.95 1.14
C TYR A 15 10.92 11.05 0.99
N VAL A 16 10.30 10.66 2.11
CA VAL A 16 9.05 9.90 2.10
C VAL A 16 7.90 10.82 2.52
N MET A 17 6.88 10.91 1.66
CA MET A 17 5.64 11.63 1.96
C MET A 17 4.50 10.62 2.02
N ILE A 18 3.74 10.64 3.12
CA ILE A 18 2.54 9.80 3.29
C ILE A 18 1.35 10.73 3.43
N VAL A 19 0.31 10.49 2.62
CA VAL A 19 -0.96 11.19 2.71
C VAL A 19 -2.04 10.16 3.00
N LEU A 20 -2.66 10.24 4.17
CA LEU A 20 -3.80 9.42 4.56
C LEU A 20 -5.07 10.28 4.49
N LYS A 21 -6.08 9.80 3.77
CA LYS A 21 -7.39 10.44 3.70
C LYS A 21 -8.46 9.45 4.19
N GLU A 22 -8.93 9.67 5.41
CA GLU A 22 -10.02 8.89 5.99
C GLU A 22 -11.38 9.39 5.49
N SER A 23 -12.41 8.56 5.61
CA SER A 23 -13.81 8.91 5.32
C SER A 23 -14.11 9.32 3.86
N VAL A 24 -13.44 8.69 2.89
CA VAL A 24 -13.84 8.78 1.47
C VAL A 24 -14.88 7.69 1.20
N PRO A 25 -16.08 8.03 0.68
CA PRO A 25 -17.03 7.01 0.22
C PRO A 25 -16.38 6.15 -0.85
N MET A 26 -16.17 4.87 -0.55
CA MET A 26 -15.52 3.90 -1.43
C MET A 26 -16.33 2.61 -1.42
N ALA A 27 -16.67 2.12 -2.60
CA ALA A 27 -17.31 0.83 -2.79
C ALA A 27 -16.35 -0.07 -3.58
N PHE A 28 -15.96 -1.20 -3.00
CA PHE A 28 -15.14 -2.19 -3.69
C PHE A 28 -16.06 -3.36 -4.09
N TRP A 29 -16.15 -3.65 -5.39
CA TRP A 29 -16.93 -4.72 -6.03
C TRP A 29 -18.30 -5.11 -5.40
N GLY A 30 -19.39 -4.84 -6.12
CA GLY A 30 -20.71 -5.40 -5.77
C GLY A 30 -21.53 -4.60 -4.75
N GLY A 31 -21.09 -3.40 -4.36
CA GLY A 31 -21.87 -2.48 -3.52
C GLY A 31 -21.80 -2.78 -2.02
N THR A 32 -20.85 -3.60 -1.57
CA THR A 32 -20.56 -3.73 -0.14
C THR A 32 -19.67 -2.59 0.33
N GLU A 33 -20.03 -1.99 1.47
CA GLU A 33 -19.27 -0.93 2.16
C GLU A 33 -18.20 -1.54 3.09
N ASP A 34 -17.61 -2.66 2.69
CA ASP A 34 -16.53 -3.28 3.46
C ASP A 34 -15.30 -2.36 3.47
N HIS A 35 -14.52 -2.43 4.56
CA HIS A 35 -13.32 -1.60 4.74
C HIS A 35 -12.40 -1.71 3.52
N ALA A 36 -12.23 -0.60 2.79
CA ALA A 36 -11.44 -0.54 1.57
C ALA A 36 -10.42 0.60 1.63
N ALA A 37 -9.27 0.39 0.99
CA ALA A 37 -8.24 1.39 0.84
C ALA A 37 -7.71 1.42 -0.59
N TYR A 38 -7.43 2.61 -1.09
CA TYR A 38 -6.76 2.85 -2.35
C TYR A 38 -5.58 3.81 -2.11
N GLY A 39 -4.44 3.51 -2.71
CA GLY A 39 -3.24 4.33 -2.60
C GLY A 39 -2.38 4.24 -3.85
N GLU A 40 -1.70 5.34 -4.15
CA GLU A 40 -0.71 5.44 -5.21
C GLU A 40 0.68 5.56 -4.59
N LEU A 41 1.62 4.76 -5.06
CA LEU A 41 3.03 4.83 -4.67
C LEU A 41 3.85 5.36 -5.83
N VAL A 42 4.48 6.52 -5.63
CA VAL A 42 5.37 7.13 -6.62
C VAL A 42 6.79 7.16 -6.07
N SER A 43 7.74 6.68 -6.87
CA SER A 43 9.17 6.70 -6.56
C SER A 43 9.97 7.11 -7.79
N ILE A 44 11.06 7.87 -7.57
CA ILE A 44 12.01 8.21 -8.63
C ILE A 44 12.94 7.00 -8.84
N GLY A 45 12.51 6.08 -9.71
CA GLY A 45 13.20 4.81 -9.94
C GLY A 45 13.01 3.80 -8.80
N GLY A 46 13.59 2.61 -8.96
CA GLY A 46 13.55 1.55 -7.94
C GLY A 46 12.26 0.72 -7.90
N LEU A 47 11.21 1.13 -8.62
CA LEU A 47 10.01 0.30 -8.82
C LEU A 47 10.24 -0.64 -10.00
N ASN A 48 10.23 -1.93 -9.71
CA ASN A 48 10.23 -3.01 -10.68
C ASN A 48 9.19 -4.06 -10.22
N PRO A 49 8.85 -5.06 -11.05
CA PRO A 49 7.81 -6.03 -10.71
C PRO A 49 8.02 -6.76 -9.37
N ASP A 50 9.25 -7.23 -9.10
CA ASP A 50 9.57 -7.98 -7.88
C ASP A 50 9.47 -7.10 -6.62
N VAL A 51 9.99 -5.87 -6.70
CA VAL A 51 9.89 -4.87 -5.63
C VAL A 51 8.44 -4.45 -5.40
N ASN A 52 7.65 -4.31 -6.47
CA ASN A 52 6.24 -3.96 -6.36
C ASN A 52 5.44 -5.04 -5.62
N ILE A 53 5.70 -6.33 -5.89
CA ILE A 53 5.05 -7.43 -5.16
C ILE A 53 5.38 -7.37 -3.67
N MET A 54 6.66 -7.18 -3.31
CA MET A 54 7.09 -7.07 -1.91
C MET A 54 6.47 -5.85 -1.22
N LEU A 55 6.42 -4.70 -1.91
CA LEU A 55 5.83 -3.47 -1.37
C LEU A 55 4.32 -3.61 -1.19
N CYS A 56 3.60 -4.15 -2.17
CA CYS A 56 2.17 -4.41 -2.05
C CYS A 56 1.88 -5.33 -0.85
N ALA A 57 2.71 -6.36 -0.62
CA ALA A 57 2.56 -7.24 0.53
C ALA A 57 2.77 -6.52 1.87
N ALA A 58 3.82 -5.72 1.97
CA ALA A 58 4.09 -4.94 3.17
C ALA A 58 2.97 -3.92 3.46
N ILE A 59 2.52 -3.19 2.44
CA ILE A 59 1.45 -2.20 2.56
C ILE A 59 0.13 -2.88 2.94
N SER A 60 -0.23 -3.98 2.27
CA SER A 60 -1.45 -4.73 2.57
C SER A 60 -1.47 -5.25 4.02
N ALA A 61 -0.34 -5.78 4.51
CA ALA A 61 -0.23 -6.21 5.90
C ALA A 61 -0.38 -5.04 6.91
N ILE A 62 0.12 -3.85 6.57
CA ILE A 62 -0.09 -2.64 7.38
C ILE A 62 -1.58 -2.25 7.39
N LEU A 63 -2.24 -2.25 6.23
CA LEU A 63 -3.66 -1.92 6.10
C LEU A 63 -4.55 -2.91 6.87
N GLU A 64 -4.22 -4.20 6.82
CA GLU A 64 -4.92 -5.25 7.56
C GLU A 64 -4.75 -5.08 9.08
N THR A 65 -3.52 -4.89 9.55
CA THR A 65 -3.22 -4.82 10.98
C THR A 65 -3.61 -3.50 11.65
N LYS A 66 -3.66 -2.40 10.89
CA LYS A 66 -3.91 -1.05 11.44
C LYS A 66 -5.28 -0.50 11.12
N LEU A 67 -5.86 -0.87 9.97
CA LEU A 67 -7.10 -0.30 9.47
C LEU A 67 -8.19 -1.36 9.21
N SER A 68 -7.94 -2.62 9.55
CA SER A 68 -8.88 -3.74 9.34
C SER A 68 -9.34 -3.90 7.89
N VAL A 69 -8.52 -3.46 6.93
CA VAL A 69 -8.78 -3.64 5.50
C VAL A 69 -8.34 -5.05 5.10
N PRO A 70 -9.19 -5.87 4.47
CA PRO A 70 -8.83 -7.23 4.08
C PRO A 70 -7.70 -7.22 3.05
N ASN A 71 -6.79 -8.19 3.18
CA ASN A 71 -5.63 -8.30 2.33
C ASN A 71 -6.02 -8.80 0.92
N CYS A 72 -5.69 -8.00 -0.10
CA CYS A 72 -6.01 -8.31 -1.50
C CYS A 72 -4.96 -9.16 -2.23
N LEU A 73 -3.89 -9.62 -1.57
CA LEU A 73 -2.95 -10.57 -2.16
C LEU A 73 -3.57 -11.96 -2.19
N ALA A 74 -4.31 -12.21 -3.28
CA ALA A 74 -4.82 -13.50 -3.72
C ALA A 74 -5.10 -14.47 -2.57
N SER A 75 -6.33 -14.39 -2.04
CA SER A 75 -6.98 -15.53 -1.40
C SER A 75 -7.17 -16.65 -2.42
N SER A 76 -6.08 -17.26 -2.90
CA SER A 76 -6.09 -18.52 -3.61
C SER A 76 -6.20 -19.64 -2.60
N SER A 77 -7.35 -19.78 -1.95
CA SER A 77 -7.92 -21.06 -1.48
C SER A 77 -9.06 -20.83 -0.48
N SER A 78 -10.26 -20.55 -0.98
CA SER A 78 -11.48 -20.98 -0.29
C SER A 78 -12.45 -21.52 -1.33
N SER A 79 -12.29 -22.82 -1.59
CA SER A 79 -13.32 -23.75 -2.07
C SER A 79 -14.47 -23.13 -2.87
N MET A 80 -14.28 -23.02 -4.18
CA MET A 80 -15.41 -23.07 -5.10
C MET A 80 -15.88 -24.52 -5.13
N THR A 81 -16.76 -24.90 -4.21
CA THR A 81 -17.47 -26.20 -4.29
C THR A 81 -18.27 -26.21 -5.59
N PRO A 82 -18.06 -27.17 -6.50
CA PRO A 82 -18.95 -27.30 -7.65
C PRO A 82 -20.34 -27.65 -7.11
N ARG A 83 -21.36 -26.86 -7.50
CA ARG A 83 -22.76 -27.27 -7.35
C ARG A 83 -22.89 -28.60 -8.08
N GLN A 84 -23.09 -29.69 -7.33
CA GLN A 84 -23.53 -30.94 -7.92
C GLN A 84 -24.98 -30.76 -8.38
N SER A 85 -25.23 -31.08 -9.65
CA SER A 85 -26.54 -31.33 -10.25
C SER A 85 -26.73 -32.83 -10.39
#